data_AF-A0A562SPS3-F1
#
_entry.id   AF-A0A562SPS3-F1
#
_cell.length_a   1.000
_cell.length_b   1.000
_cell.length_c   1.000
_cell.angle_alpha   90.00
_cell.angle_beta   90.00
_cell.angle_gamma   90.00
#
_symmetry.space_group_name_H-M   'P 1'
#
loop_
_entity.id
_entity.type
_entity.pdbx_description
1 polymer ?
#
loop_
_entity_poly.entity_id
_entity_poly.type
_entity_poly.pdbx_seq_one_letter_code
_entity_poly.pdbx_strand_id
1 'polypeptide(L)'
;MKLAWSLARKVTGPAISCGLPHRPAGTLPIWSSARSSHQEEFGNMTKPQEDGLLKLIGDGCGIAGWHGHIGDAFRDRPTYHFLIGGQFVAHPPGWPDNLQPKEDYIDFDVTICRPDDPIVKGIKSFRLTSEQYYMLVDPSNEVLATTTFSGEHLWWIEDTVIPVVWKRRWDKGRVFYCSIGHELDDLKVPQVTEIIRRGSIWAAEGKQSGSTLLG
;
A
#
# COMPACT_ATOMS: atom_id res chain seq x y z
N MET A 1 -1.36 21.11 -4.81
CA MET A 1 -0.49 20.89 -3.62
C MET A 1 -0.75 21.81 -2.43
N LYS A 2 -0.99 23.13 -2.56
CA LYS A 2 -1.27 24.01 -1.39
C LYS A 2 -2.62 23.78 -0.70
N LEU A 3 -3.64 23.25 -1.39
CA LEU A 3 -4.98 23.02 -0.81
C LEU A 3 -5.05 21.79 0.12
N ALA A 4 -4.23 20.76 -0.14
CA ALA A 4 -4.21 19.51 0.65
C ALA A 4 -3.50 19.68 2.02
N TRP A 5 -2.55 20.61 2.11
CA TRP A 5 -1.80 20.90 3.34
C TRP A 5 -2.66 21.55 4.45
N SER A 6 -3.82 22.12 4.10
CA SER A 6 -4.78 22.72 5.04
C SER A 6 -5.53 21.67 5.87
N LEU A 7 -5.79 20.47 5.31
CA LEU A 7 -6.52 19.43 6.03
C LEU A 7 -5.65 18.66 7.05
N ALA A 8 -4.34 18.49 6.79
CA ALA A 8 -3.43 17.78 7.69
C ALA A 8 -3.14 18.55 9.00
N ARG A 9 -3.16 19.90 8.97
CA ARG A 9 -2.97 20.71 10.20
C ARG A 9 -4.11 20.61 11.21
N LYS A 10 -5.28 20.10 10.82
CA LYS A 10 -6.40 19.92 11.77
C LYS A 10 -6.27 18.67 12.64
N VAL A 11 -5.29 17.79 12.39
CA VAL A 11 -5.14 16.52 13.12
C VAL A 11 -4.05 16.58 14.21
N THR A 12 -3.25 17.64 14.26
CA THR A 12 -2.15 17.80 15.23
C THR A 12 -2.47 18.87 16.29
N GLY A 13 -3.57 18.70 17.03
CA GLY A 13 -3.80 19.38 18.31
C GLY A 13 -3.29 18.53 19.48
N PRO A 14 -3.00 19.12 20.66
CA PRO A 14 -2.40 18.41 21.78
C PRO A 14 -3.36 17.35 22.32
N ALA A 15 -2.76 16.29 22.88
CA ALA A 15 -3.40 15.10 23.47
C ALA A 15 -4.86 15.27 23.90
N ILE A 16 -5.79 14.63 23.18
CA ILE A 16 -7.16 14.46 23.65
C ILE A 16 -7.19 13.25 24.59
N SER A 17 -6.96 13.52 25.87
CA SER A 17 -7.51 12.73 26.97
C SER A 17 -8.94 13.22 27.22
N CYS A 18 -9.95 12.48 26.74
CA CYS A 18 -11.28 12.44 27.37
C CYS A 18 -12.10 11.27 26.81
N GLY A 19 -12.77 10.55 27.70
CA GLY A 19 -13.44 9.29 27.43
C GLY A 19 -14.62 9.39 26.47
N LEU A 20 -14.68 8.45 25.53
CA LEU A 20 -15.88 8.10 24.77
C LEU A 20 -15.87 6.57 24.56
N PRO A 21 -16.98 5.86 24.87
CA PRO A 21 -17.10 4.44 24.57
C PRO A 21 -17.32 4.26 23.05
N HIS A 22 -16.60 3.30 22.47
CA HIS A 22 -16.61 2.89 21.05
C HIS A 22 -16.09 3.91 20.01
N ARG A 23 -14.80 3.81 19.65
CA ARG A 23 -14.30 4.33 18.37
C ARG A 23 -14.75 3.41 17.22
N PRO A 24 -15.30 3.96 16.10
CA PRO A 24 -15.65 3.14 14.95
C PRO A 24 -14.43 2.44 14.35
N ALA A 25 -14.68 1.33 13.67
CA ALA A 25 -13.72 0.67 12.80
C ALA A 25 -13.16 1.71 11.80
N GLY A 26 -11.84 1.84 11.73
CA GLY A 26 -11.18 2.87 10.93
C GLY A 26 -9.98 2.30 10.19
N THR A 27 -9.80 2.76 8.96
CA THR A 27 -8.57 2.55 8.19
C THR A 27 -7.76 3.83 8.25
N LEU A 28 -6.46 3.73 8.50
CA LEU A 28 -5.57 4.88 8.40
C LEU A 28 -5.07 5.02 6.95
N PRO A 29 -5.41 6.10 6.21
CA PRO A 29 -4.70 6.43 4.99
C PRO A 29 -3.35 7.05 5.35
N ILE A 30 -2.28 6.58 4.72
CA ILE A 30 -0.95 7.21 4.77
C ILE A 30 -0.71 7.91 3.45
N TRP A 31 -0.24 9.16 3.53
CA TRP A 31 0.20 9.94 2.38
C TRP A 31 1.68 10.26 2.57
N SER A 32 2.52 9.60 1.78
CA SER A 32 3.96 9.87 1.74
C SER A 32 4.39 10.04 0.29
N SER A 33 5.34 10.92 0.02
CA SER A 33 5.91 11.05 -1.32
C SER A 33 7.04 10.03 -1.52
N ALA A 34 7.32 9.69 -2.79
CA ALA A 34 8.41 8.82 -3.26
C ALA A 34 9.84 9.27 -2.87
N ARG A 35 9.96 10.25 -1.98
CA ARG A 35 11.22 10.84 -1.50
C ARG A 35 11.26 11.03 0.01
N SER A 36 10.30 10.42 0.72
CA SER A 36 10.21 10.39 2.19
C SER A 36 11.36 9.57 2.80
N SER A 37 12.52 10.22 2.88
CA SER A 37 13.79 9.82 3.53
C SER A 37 14.96 10.63 2.96
N HIS A 38 14.81 11.20 1.75
CA HIS A 38 15.85 11.96 1.05
C HIS A 38 15.76 13.47 1.31
N GLN A 39 14.56 13.99 1.56
CA GLN A 39 14.36 15.39 1.97
C GLN A 39 13.24 15.49 3.00
N GLU A 40 13.44 16.30 4.04
CA GLU A 40 12.54 16.42 5.19
C GLU A 40 11.15 16.96 4.79
N GLU A 41 11.09 17.81 3.77
CA GLU A 41 9.85 18.40 3.22
C GLU A 41 8.88 17.37 2.61
N PHE A 42 9.37 16.18 2.27
CA PHE A 42 8.57 15.10 1.67
C PHE A 42 7.90 14.19 2.71
N GLY A 43 8.11 14.50 3.99
CA GLY A 43 7.50 13.82 5.13
C GLY A 43 8.36 12.65 5.59
N ASN A 44 8.87 12.71 6.82
CA ASN A 44 9.51 11.59 7.49
C ASN A 44 8.66 11.15 8.68
N MET A 45 8.74 9.86 9.03
CA MET A 45 8.08 9.32 10.22
C MET A 45 9.06 9.32 11.39
N THR A 46 8.75 10.08 12.44
CA THR A 46 9.52 10.03 13.68
C THR A 46 9.29 8.71 14.42
N LYS A 47 10.23 8.31 15.29
CA LYS A 47 10.09 7.09 16.09
C LYS A 47 8.78 7.03 16.92
N PRO A 48 8.35 8.11 17.61
CA PRO A 48 7.07 8.07 18.31
C PRO A 48 5.84 7.91 17.39
N GLN A 49 5.89 8.46 16.16
CA GLN A 49 4.83 8.25 15.16
C GLN A 49 4.81 6.81 14.65
N GLU A 50 5.98 6.22 14.41
CA GLU A 50 6.12 4.80 14.05
C GLU A 50 5.55 3.90 15.15
N ASP A 51 5.92 4.13 16.42
CA ASP A 51 5.41 3.36 17.56
C ASP A 51 3.91 3.49 17.71
N GLY A 52 3.37 4.70 17.55
CA GLY A 52 1.94 4.95 17.57
C GLY A 52 1.20 4.21 16.45
N LEU A 53 1.76 4.21 15.23
CA LEU A 53 1.21 3.50 14.07
C LEU A 53 1.19 1.98 14.31
N LEU A 54 2.33 1.41 14.69
CA LEU A 54 2.48 -0.02 14.96
C LEU A 54 1.53 -0.48 16.06
N LYS A 55 1.39 0.31 17.14
CA LYS A 55 0.45 0.02 18.21
C LYS A 55 -1.00 0.10 17.73
N LEU A 56 -1.36 1.18 17.02
CA LEU A 56 -2.72 1.38 16.53
C LEU A 56 -3.19 0.22 15.65
N ILE A 57 -2.33 -0.22 14.73
CA ILE A 57 -2.61 -1.36 13.86
C ILE A 57 -2.61 -2.66 14.68
N GLY A 58 -1.65 -2.87 15.57
CA GLY A 58 -1.60 -4.04 16.45
C GLY A 58 -2.84 -4.20 17.33
N ASP A 59 -3.45 -3.08 17.74
CA ASP A 59 -4.72 -3.02 18.47
C ASP A 59 -5.96 -3.31 17.58
N GLY A 60 -5.77 -3.64 16.30
CA GLY A 60 -6.83 -4.06 15.37
C GLY A 60 -7.27 -3.01 14.35
N CYS A 61 -6.66 -1.82 14.35
CA CYS A 61 -6.92 -0.83 13.29
C CYS A 61 -6.44 -1.37 11.93
N GLY A 62 -7.19 -1.06 10.87
CA GLY A 62 -6.79 -1.40 9.52
C GLY A 62 -5.83 -0.37 8.92
N ILE A 63 -4.98 -0.80 8.00
CA ILE A 63 -4.26 0.08 7.08
C ILE A 63 -4.40 -0.47 5.65
N ALA A 64 -4.64 0.43 4.72
CA ALA A 64 -4.71 0.13 3.30
C ALA A 64 -4.06 1.27 2.51
N GLY A 65 -3.38 0.94 1.44
CA GLY A 65 -2.81 1.92 0.53
C GLY A 65 -2.41 1.29 -0.79
N TRP A 66 -2.01 2.15 -1.72
CA TRP A 66 -1.54 1.72 -3.02
C TRP A 66 -0.29 2.47 -3.48
N HIS A 67 0.45 1.88 -4.41
CA HIS A 67 1.58 2.48 -5.09
C HIS A 67 2.59 3.10 -4.11
N GLY A 68 3.18 4.25 -4.47
CA GLY A 68 4.13 4.97 -3.63
C GLY A 68 3.58 5.53 -2.32
N HIS A 69 2.24 5.64 -2.13
CA HIS A 69 1.66 6.21 -0.90
C HIS A 69 2.06 5.43 0.36
N ILE A 70 2.19 4.12 0.22
CA ILE A 70 2.54 3.22 1.32
C ILE A 70 3.78 2.39 0.98
N GLY A 71 3.92 1.93 -0.28
CA GLY A 71 5.01 1.02 -0.69
C GLY A 71 6.35 1.71 -0.90
N ASP A 72 6.35 3.02 -1.12
CA ASP A 72 7.56 3.84 -1.28
C ASP A 72 7.74 4.88 -0.15
N ALA A 73 6.95 4.72 0.91
CA ALA A 73 6.97 5.61 2.06
C ALA A 73 8.04 5.18 3.08
N PHE A 74 8.71 6.16 3.70
CA PHE A 74 9.55 5.96 4.88
C PHE A 74 10.67 4.93 4.68
N ARG A 75 11.46 5.07 3.60
CA ARG A 75 12.51 4.11 3.22
C ARG A 75 13.56 3.86 4.32
N ASP A 76 13.68 4.77 5.29
CA ASP A 76 14.56 4.66 6.46
C ASP A 76 13.96 3.84 7.62
N ARG A 77 12.76 3.25 7.46
CA ARG A 77 12.01 2.54 8.52
C ARG A 77 11.81 1.06 8.20
N PRO A 78 12.78 0.18 8.50
CA PRO A 78 12.62 -1.26 8.31
C PRO A 78 11.38 -1.86 9.01
N THR A 79 11.01 -1.39 10.20
CA THR A 79 9.82 -1.89 10.92
C THR A 79 8.52 -1.54 10.19
N TYR A 80 8.48 -0.37 9.53
CA TYR A 80 7.35 0.01 8.70
C TYR A 80 7.21 -0.90 7.48
N HIS A 81 8.33 -1.19 6.78
CA HIS A 81 8.32 -2.15 5.67
C HIS A 81 7.94 -3.56 6.13
N PHE A 82 8.34 -3.96 7.33
CA PHE A 82 7.91 -5.23 7.91
C PHE A 82 6.41 -5.24 8.24
N LEU A 83 5.86 -4.14 8.74
CA LEU A 83 4.42 -3.95 8.95
C LEU A 83 3.64 -4.08 7.64
N ILE A 84 4.07 -3.40 6.56
CA ILE A 84 3.33 -3.39 5.29
C ILE A 84 3.61 -4.62 4.42
N GLY A 85 4.70 -5.34 4.70
CA GLY A 85 5.11 -6.55 4.02
C GLY A 85 5.84 -6.32 2.70
N GLY A 86 6.38 -5.14 2.45
CA GLY A 86 7.16 -4.89 1.25
C GLY A 86 7.72 -3.48 1.12
N GLN A 87 8.55 -3.28 0.10
CA GLN A 87 9.19 -2.02 -0.22
C GLN A 87 9.39 -1.92 -1.73
N PHE A 88 9.09 -0.75 -2.29
CA PHE A 88 9.42 -0.39 -3.66
C PHE A 88 10.95 -0.27 -3.85
N VAL A 89 11.46 -0.80 -4.96
CA VAL A 89 12.88 -0.71 -5.31
C VAL A 89 13.12 -0.02 -6.65
N ALA A 90 12.34 -0.36 -7.68
CA ALA A 90 12.55 0.13 -9.03
C ALA A 90 11.30 -0.04 -9.89
N HIS A 91 11.23 0.67 -11.03
CA HIS A 91 10.23 0.42 -12.08
C HIS A 91 10.86 0.52 -13.48
N PRO A 92 11.75 -0.41 -13.88
CA PRO A 92 12.42 -0.37 -15.18
C PRO A 92 11.41 -0.16 -16.33
N PRO A 93 11.70 0.75 -17.28
CA PRO A 93 12.99 1.39 -17.54
C PRO A 93 13.33 2.60 -16.63
N GLY A 94 12.39 3.08 -15.82
CA GLY A 94 12.62 4.18 -14.88
C GLY A 94 13.52 3.74 -13.72
N TRP A 95 14.82 4.02 -13.82
CA TRP A 95 15.79 3.76 -12.76
C TRP A 95 17.04 4.65 -12.87
N PRO A 96 17.66 5.12 -11.76
CA PRO A 96 17.21 5.05 -10.37
C PRO A 96 16.35 6.25 -9.92
N ASP A 97 16.27 7.33 -10.69
CA ASP A 97 15.49 8.53 -10.37
C ASP A 97 15.26 9.35 -11.65
N ASN A 98 14.32 8.91 -12.50
CA ASN A 98 13.83 9.76 -13.59
C ASN A 98 12.75 10.71 -13.05
N LEU A 99 12.79 11.97 -13.49
CA LEU A 99 11.87 13.03 -13.03
C LEU A 99 10.43 12.91 -13.60
N GLN A 100 10.06 11.72 -14.07
CA GLN A 100 8.91 11.39 -14.90
C GLN A 100 8.91 11.99 -16.30
N PRO A 101 9.05 11.10 -17.28
CA PRO A 101 8.17 11.09 -18.43
C PRO A 101 7.34 9.80 -18.46
N LYS A 102 6.27 9.79 -19.25
CA LYS A 102 5.55 8.56 -19.69
C LYS A 102 6.46 7.47 -20.28
N GLU A 103 7.73 7.78 -20.50
CA GLU A 103 8.80 6.89 -20.91
C GLU A 103 9.07 5.76 -19.89
N ASP A 104 8.67 5.93 -18.62
CA ASP A 104 8.78 4.90 -17.60
C ASP A 104 7.60 3.90 -17.63
N TYR A 105 6.57 4.15 -18.45
CA TYR A 105 5.37 3.30 -18.50
C TYR A 105 5.53 2.18 -19.50
N ILE A 106 5.20 0.98 -19.07
CA ILE A 106 5.26 -0.22 -19.90
C ILE A 106 3.93 -0.97 -19.82
N ASP A 107 3.67 -1.74 -20.86
CA ASP A 107 2.58 -2.70 -20.85
C ASP A 107 2.98 -3.93 -20.05
N PHE A 108 2.20 -4.29 -19.03
CA PHE A 108 2.42 -5.51 -18.27
C PHE A 108 1.10 -6.18 -17.90
N ASP A 109 1.19 -7.49 -17.66
CA ASP A 109 0.07 -8.30 -17.24
C ASP A 109 0.03 -8.41 -15.70
N VAL A 110 -1.18 -8.29 -15.16
CA VAL A 110 -1.52 -8.56 -13.77
C VAL A 110 -2.25 -9.89 -13.71
N THR A 111 -1.62 -10.86 -13.06
CA THR A 111 -2.13 -12.22 -12.92
C THR A 111 -2.81 -12.39 -11.57
N ILE A 112 -4.10 -12.71 -11.56
CA ILE A 112 -4.85 -13.03 -10.34
C ILE A 112 -4.49 -14.43 -9.86
N CYS A 113 -3.98 -14.55 -8.63
CA CYS A 113 -3.44 -15.80 -8.08
C CYS A 113 -4.42 -16.53 -7.12
N ARG A 114 -5.40 -15.81 -6.55
CA ARG A 114 -6.39 -16.35 -5.61
C ARG A 114 -7.82 -15.94 -6.02
N PRO A 115 -8.37 -16.50 -7.11
CA PRO A 115 -9.62 -16.01 -7.70
C PRO A 115 -10.85 -16.10 -6.79
N ASP A 116 -10.80 -16.95 -5.75
CA ASP A 116 -11.89 -17.09 -4.77
C ASP A 116 -11.80 -16.08 -3.62
N ASP A 117 -10.69 -15.34 -3.49
CA ASP A 117 -10.52 -14.36 -2.44
C ASP A 117 -11.54 -13.21 -2.60
N PRO A 118 -12.27 -12.80 -1.54
CA PRO A 118 -13.29 -11.76 -1.64
C PRO A 118 -12.80 -10.46 -2.28
N ILE A 119 -11.52 -10.10 -2.12
CA ILE A 119 -10.95 -8.87 -2.68
C ILE A 119 -10.87 -8.94 -4.21
N VAL A 120 -10.52 -10.09 -4.78
CA VAL A 120 -10.35 -10.27 -6.24
C VAL A 120 -11.44 -11.12 -6.88
N LYS A 121 -12.48 -11.52 -6.13
CA LYS A 121 -13.55 -12.39 -6.63
C LYS A 121 -14.23 -11.84 -7.88
N GLY A 122 -14.25 -12.65 -8.94
CA GLY A 122 -14.83 -12.28 -10.23
C GLY A 122 -13.97 -11.32 -11.07
N ILE A 123 -12.80 -10.93 -10.59
CA ILE A 123 -11.82 -10.14 -11.34
C ILE A 123 -10.91 -11.12 -12.08
N LYS A 124 -10.83 -10.99 -13.40
CA LYS A 124 -9.90 -11.75 -14.24
C LYS A 124 -8.55 -11.04 -14.29
N SER A 125 -7.49 -11.79 -14.61
CA SER A 125 -6.21 -11.21 -15.01
C SER A 125 -6.41 -10.18 -16.12
N PHE A 126 -5.62 -9.11 -16.09
CA PHE A 126 -5.79 -7.96 -16.96
C PHE A 126 -4.44 -7.34 -17.30
N ARG A 127 -4.41 -6.61 -18.42
CA ARG A 127 -3.25 -5.87 -18.89
C ARG A 127 -3.46 -4.38 -18.66
N LEU A 128 -2.41 -3.66 -18.29
CA LEU A 128 -2.40 -2.21 -18.19
C LEU A 128 -1.05 -1.62 -18.59
N THR A 129 -1.04 -0.32 -18.85
CA THR A 129 0.15 0.48 -19.15
C THR A 129 0.40 1.43 -17.99
N SER A 130 1.47 1.23 -17.23
CA SER A 130 1.84 2.05 -16.06
C SER A 130 3.28 1.73 -15.62
N GLU A 131 3.71 2.21 -14.46
CA GLU A 131 4.96 1.78 -13.82
C GLU A 131 4.83 0.35 -13.29
N GLN A 132 5.58 -0.60 -13.86
CA GLN A 132 5.69 -1.95 -13.34
C GLN A 132 6.66 -1.98 -12.14
N TYR A 133 6.11 -1.97 -10.93
CA TYR A 133 6.89 -1.96 -9.70
C TYR A 133 7.65 -3.27 -9.46
N TYR A 134 8.96 -3.17 -9.29
CA TYR A 134 9.79 -4.21 -8.69
C TYR A 134 9.81 -4.01 -7.17
N MET A 135 9.32 -5.02 -6.46
CA MET A 135 9.11 -4.97 -5.01
C MET A 135 10.00 -5.99 -4.30
N LEU A 136 10.61 -5.60 -3.19
CA LEU A 136 11.05 -6.55 -2.17
C LEU A 136 9.87 -6.83 -1.25
N VAL A 137 9.53 -8.10 -1.08
CA VAL A 137 8.29 -8.51 -0.40
C VAL A 137 8.57 -9.53 0.69
N ASP A 138 7.79 -9.46 1.75
CA ASP A 138 7.79 -10.44 2.82
C ASP A 138 7.09 -11.74 2.33
N PRO A 139 7.73 -12.92 2.47
CA PRO A 139 7.15 -14.18 2.01
C PRO A 139 5.88 -14.60 2.78
N SER A 140 5.58 -13.99 3.92
CA SER A 140 4.35 -14.23 4.69
C SER A 140 3.12 -13.52 4.12
N ASN A 141 3.28 -12.68 3.08
CA ASN A 141 2.16 -12.02 2.43
C ASN A 141 1.17 -13.02 1.82
N GLU A 142 -0.11 -12.77 2.02
CA GLU A 142 -1.17 -13.42 1.25
C GLU A 142 -1.31 -12.69 -0.09
N VAL A 143 -0.58 -13.19 -1.09
CA VAL A 143 -0.54 -12.64 -2.44
C VAL A 143 -1.83 -12.94 -3.20
N LEU A 144 -2.46 -11.89 -3.73
CA LEU A 144 -3.71 -11.95 -4.49
C LEU A 144 -3.49 -11.76 -6.00
N ALA A 145 -2.48 -10.98 -6.37
CA ALA A 145 -2.08 -10.78 -7.75
C ALA A 145 -0.58 -10.56 -7.88
N THR A 146 -0.03 -10.96 -9.03
CA THR A 146 1.38 -10.83 -9.39
C THR A 146 1.54 -10.21 -10.77
N THR A 147 2.75 -9.77 -11.08
CA THR A 147 3.22 -9.49 -12.44
C THR A 147 4.52 -10.23 -12.68
N THR A 148 4.89 -10.44 -13.95
CA THR A 148 6.13 -11.09 -14.34
C THR A 148 6.98 -10.11 -15.14
N PHE A 149 8.24 -9.95 -14.77
CA PHE A 149 9.19 -9.10 -15.49
C PHE A 149 9.68 -9.82 -16.75
N SER A 150 9.58 -9.14 -17.90
CA SER A 150 9.96 -9.70 -19.20
C SER A 150 11.48 -9.79 -19.42
N GLY A 151 12.28 -9.09 -18.60
CA GLY A 151 13.72 -8.94 -18.84
C GLY A 151 14.09 -7.93 -19.94
N GLU A 152 13.13 -7.33 -20.65
CA GLU A 152 13.37 -6.41 -21.78
C GLU A 152 14.25 -5.21 -21.39
N HIS A 153 14.03 -4.64 -20.21
CA HIS A 153 14.79 -3.50 -19.71
C HIS A 153 15.98 -3.88 -18.82
N LEU A 154 15.83 -4.96 -18.04
CA LEU A 154 16.88 -5.51 -17.17
C LEU A 154 16.86 -7.04 -17.27
N TRP A 155 17.72 -7.60 -18.11
CA TRP A 155 17.69 -9.03 -18.45
C TRP A 155 17.92 -9.96 -17.24
N TRP A 156 18.62 -9.51 -16.20
CA TRP A 156 18.90 -10.33 -15.01
C TRP A 156 17.71 -10.53 -14.07
N ILE A 157 16.57 -9.88 -14.34
CA ILE A 157 15.30 -10.12 -13.63
C ILE A 157 14.22 -10.74 -14.55
N GLU A 158 14.61 -11.26 -15.71
CA GLU A 158 13.72 -12.03 -16.59
C GLU A 158 12.98 -13.13 -15.82
N ASP A 159 11.71 -13.35 -16.15
CA ASP A 159 10.80 -14.31 -15.54
C ASP A 159 10.56 -14.15 -14.03
N THR A 160 11.04 -13.05 -13.44
CA THR A 160 10.83 -12.79 -12.01
C THR A 160 9.37 -12.42 -11.75
N VAL A 161 8.70 -13.24 -10.95
CA VAL A 161 7.31 -13.02 -10.52
C VAL A 161 7.29 -12.16 -9.27
N ILE A 162 6.69 -10.97 -9.37
CA ILE A 162 6.60 -9.99 -8.30
C ILE A 162 5.15 -9.81 -7.85
N PRO A 163 4.84 -9.91 -6.54
CA PRO A 163 3.53 -9.55 -6.01
C PRO A 163 3.19 -8.08 -6.25
N VAL A 164 1.97 -7.83 -6.74
CA VAL A 164 1.44 -6.48 -6.97
C VAL A 164 0.19 -6.19 -6.14
N VAL A 165 -0.47 -7.22 -5.61
CA VAL A 165 -1.56 -7.06 -4.65
C VAL A 165 -1.41 -8.11 -3.57
N TRP A 166 -1.42 -7.68 -2.30
CA TRP A 166 -1.42 -8.60 -1.17
C TRP A 166 -2.21 -8.05 0.00
N LYS A 167 -2.52 -8.98 0.92
CA LYS A 167 -2.96 -8.66 2.26
C LYS A 167 -2.13 -9.41 3.28
N ARG A 168 -2.07 -8.90 4.50
CA ARG A 168 -1.43 -9.57 5.63
C ARG A 168 -2.02 -9.10 6.95
N ARG A 169 -1.46 -9.60 8.04
CA ARG A 169 -1.73 -9.10 9.38
C ARG A 169 -0.50 -8.49 10.03
N TRP A 170 -0.78 -7.61 10.96
CA TRP A 170 0.13 -7.15 11.99
C TRP A 170 -0.59 -7.27 13.33
N ASP A 171 -0.30 -8.34 14.06
CA ASP A 171 -1.09 -8.81 15.19
C ASP A 171 -2.59 -8.87 14.82
N LYS A 172 -3.45 -8.06 15.46
CA LYS A 172 -4.90 -8.02 15.19
C LYS A 172 -5.26 -7.18 13.97
N GLY A 173 -4.36 -6.29 13.55
CA GLY A 173 -4.58 -5.36 12.44
C GLY A 173 -4.54 -6.05 11.09
N ARG A 174 -5.35 -5.53 10.16
CA ARG A 174 -5.40 -5.96 8.77
C ARG A 174 -4.67 -4.96 7.90
N VAL A 175 -3.79 -5.46 7.05
CA VAL A 175 -2.94 -4.65 6.16
C VAL A 175 -3.21 -5.06 4.72
N PHE A 176 -3.57 -4.09 3.88
CA PHE A 176 -3.80 -4.30 2.45
C PHE A 176 -2.89 -3.40 1.61
N TYR A 177 -2.34 -3.95 0.52
CA TYR A 177 -1.53 -3.19 -0.42
C TYR A 177 -1.79 -3.58 -1.88
N CYS A 178 -1.72 -2.57 -2.76
CA CYS A 178 -1.77 -2.69 -4.21
C CYS A 178 -0.66 -1.82 -4.82
N SER A 179 0.33 -2.35 -5.53
CA SER A 179 1.41 -1.54 -6.11
C SER A 179 0.97 -0.66 -7.28
N ILE A 180 -0.17 -0.95 -7.90
CA ILE A 180 -0.71 -0.22 -9.05
C ILE A 180 -1.38 1.07 -8.58
N GLY A 181 -1.19 2.17 -9.32
CA GLY A 181 -1.90 3.44 -9.12
C GLY A 181 -0.99 4.66 -9.12
N HIS A 182 -0.18 4.80 -10.17
CA HIS A 182 0.72 5.93 -10.36
C HIS A 182 -0.05 7.20 -10.75
N GLU A 183 -0.87 7.09 -11.80
CA GLU A 183 -1.74 8.16 -12.26
C GLU A 183 -3.20 7.96 -11.81
N LEU A 184 -4.00 9.02 -11.92
CA LEU A 184 -5.45 8.90 -11.72
C LEU A 184 -6.10 7.96 -12.73
N ASP A 185 -5.54 7.82 -13.93
CA ASP A 185 -6.10 6.94 -14.97
C ASP A 185 -5.92 5.46 -14.63
N ASP A 186 -4.83 5.08 -13.95
CA ASP A 186 -4.66 3.73 -13.40
C ASP A 186 -5.79 3.38 -12.42
N LEU A 187 -6.19 4.35 -11.60
CA LEU A 187 -7.26 4.19 -10.61
C LEU A 187 -8.67 4.15 -11.23
N LYS A 188 -8.80 4.45 -12.53
CA LYS A 188 -10.05 4.32 -13.30
C LYS A 188 -10.18 2.96 -14.00
N VAL A 189 -9.10 2.16 -14.05
CA VAL A 189 -9.18 0.78 -14.55
C VAL A 189 -10.12 0.00 -13.61
N PRO A 190 -11.26 -0.55 -14.09
CA PRO A 190 -12.30 -1.11 -13.23
C PRO A 190 -11.79 -2.18 -12.25
N GLN A 191 -10.84 -3.01 -12.71
CA GLN A 191 -10.19 -4.04 -11.90
C GLN A 191 -9.39 -3.40 -10.75
N VAL A 192 -8.58 -2.39 -11.04
CA VAL A 192 -7.76 -1.67 -10.04
C VAL A 192 -8.64 -0.96 -9.03
N THR A 193 -9.65 -0.21 -9.50
CA THR A 193 -10.61 0.49 -8.65
C THR A 193 -11.27 -0.47 -7.67
N GLU A 194 -11.75 -1.61 -8.16
CA GLU A 194 -12.51 -2.56 -7.37
C GLU A 194 -11.61 -3.32 -6.37
N ILE A 195 -10.39 -3.68 -6.77
CA ILE A 195 -9.38 -4.26 -5.87
C ILE A 195 -9.06 -3.31 -4.72
N ILE A 196 -8.74 -2.06 -5.00
CA ILE A 196 -8.41 -1.06 -3.97
C ILE A 196 -9.61 -0.82 -3.06
N ARG A 197 -10.82 -0.70 -3.62
CA ARG A 197 -12.05 -0.52 -2.85
C ARG A 197 -12.29 -1.69 -1.88
N ARG A 198 -12.26 -2.93 -2.38
CA ARG A 198 -12.51 -4.13 -1.57
C ARG A 198 -11.40 -4.36 -0.54
N GLY A 199 -10.15 -4.15 -0.93
CA GLY A 199 -9.01 -4.25 -0.01
C GLY A 199 -9.07 -3.23 1.12
N SER A 200 -9.45 -1.99 0.81
CA SER A 200 -9.65 -0.94 1.81
C SER A 200 -10.77 -1.26 2.79
N ILE A 201 -11.89 -1.81 2.29
CA ILE A 201 -13.01 -2.26 3.14
C ILE A 201 -12.57 -3.44 4.01
N TRP A 202 -11.91 -4.45 3.42
CA TRP A 202 -11.40 -5.60 4.16
C TRP A 202 -10.46 -5.20 5.29
N ALA A 203 -9.57 -4.22 5.06
CA ALA A 203 -8.69 -3.67 6.09
C ALA A 203 -9.49 -2.98 7.20
N ALA A 204 -10.50 -2.16 6.83
CA ALA A 204 -11.34 -1.45 7.78
C ALA A 204 -12.11 -2.39 8.72
N GLU A 205 -12.56 -3.54 8.22
CA GLU A 205 -13.33 -4.53 8.97
C GLU A 205 -12.53 -5.29 10.05
N GLY A 206 -11.21 -5.09 10.15
CA GLY A 206 -10.34 -5.76 11.13
C GLY A 206 -10.83 -5.66 12.58
N LYS A 207 -11.41 -4.52 12.96
CA LYS A 207 -11.99 -4.30 14.29
C LYS A 207 -13.31 -5.03 14.56
N GLN A 208 -14.11 -5.32 13.54
CA GLN A 208 -15.45 -5.89 13.75
C GLN A 208 -15.39 -7.34 14.23
N SER A 209 -14.42 -8.13 13.74
CA SER A 209 -14.28 -9.55 14.08
C SER A 209 -13.79 -9.81 15.52
N GLY A 210 -13.22 -8.81 16.20
CA GLY A 210 -12.76 -8.94 17.59
C GLY A 210 -13.86 -8.69 18.63
N SER A 211 -14.98 -8.09 18.23
CA SER A 211 -16.08 -7.72 19.14
C SER A 211 -17.13 -8.82 19.29
N THR A 212 -17.19 -9.80 18.38
CA THR A 212 -18.26 -10.82 18.34
C THR A 212 -17.96 -12.06 19.20
N LEU A 213 -16.77 -12.16 19.80
CA LEU A 213 -16.38 -13.31 20.65
C LEU A 213 -16.58 -13.07 22.16
N LEU A 214 -17.28 -12.00 22.56
CA LEU A 214 -17.57 -11.65 23.96
C LEU A 214 -19.03 -11.22 24.20
N GLY A 215 -19.98 -11.67 23.36
CA GLY A 215 -21.40 -11.40 23.50
C GLY A 215 -22.23 -12.67 23.47
#